data_AF-A0A1V0UNT2-F1
#
_entry.id   AF-A0A1V0UNT2-F1
#
_cell.length_a   1.000
_cell.length_b   1.000
_cell.length_c   1.000
_cell.angle_alpha   90.00
_cell.angle_beta   90.00
_cell.angle_gamma   90.00
#
_symmetry.space_group_name_H-M   'P 1'
#
loop_
_entity.id
_entity.type
_entity.pdbx_description
1 polymer ?
#
loop_
_entity_poly.entity_id
_entity_poly.type
_entity_poly.pdbx_seq_one_letter_code
_entity_poly.pdbx_strand_id
1 'polypeptide(L)'
;MKQEESKSVTELMEYPPDTAGGLMTNRYVWIPRSFTVREAVAKLKVFAEITKHIYYFYVVDKDRRLIGFLSHRDLVLADSDDLVEDLMYQRVISVPPHMDQEEVASIFQKYDLLSVPVVDEQDHLAGIVTVDDVIDVMIEETNEDIGKFAASGKDIDFHTSSFSAAKRRLPWIILLLFLGMLSGSIISFFEGTLQKAVALSFFMPMIAGMRVIPAHSLSLSLSGVWLRTNLKKDSLPRPFSVN
;
A
#
# COMPACT_ATOMS: atom_id res chain seq x y z
N MET A 1 -14.89 1.94 27.88
CA MET A 1 -13.76 1.20 27.29
C MET A 1 -13.03 0.50 28.41
N LYS A 2 -12.72 -0.80 28.26
CA LYS A 2 -11.95 -1.53 29.27
C LYS A 2 -10.52 -1.00 29.27
N GLN A 3 -9.88 -0.96 30.44
CA GLN A 3 -8.56 -0.34 30.65
C GLN A 3 -7.46 -0.96 29.76
N GLU A 4 -7.61 -2.23 29.35
CA GLU A 4 -6.71 -2.92 28.41
C GLU A 4 -6.86 -2.43 26.96
N GLU A 5 -8.10 -2.21 26.48
CA GLU A 5 -8.35 -1.65 25.14
C GLU A 5 -7.75 -0.24 25.02
N SER A 6 -7.80 0.57 26.09
CA SER A 6 -7.22 1.91 26.08
C SER A 6 -5.70 1.94 26.04
N LYS A 7 -4.99 0.93 26.57
CA LYS A 7 -3.52 0.87 26.47
C LYS A 7 -3.08 0.46 25.07
N SER A 8 -3.72 -0.56 24.49
CA SER A 8 -3.44 -0.99 23.12
C SER A 8 -3.71 0.09 22.08
N VAL A 9 -4.73 0.92 22.28
CA VAL A 9 -5.03 2.04 21.38
C VAL A 9 -3.97 3.14 21.50
N THR A 10 -3.42 3.37 22.70
CA THR A 10 -2.38 4.39 22.91
C THR A 10 -1.06 4.01 22.22
N GLU A 11 -0.64 2.75 22.26
CA GLU A 11 0.58 2.28 21.56
C GLU A 11 0.44 2.30 20.03
N LEU A 12 -0.78 2.12 19.50
CA LEU A 12 -1.04 2.23 18.05
C LEU A 12 -1.04 3.68 17.54
N MET A 13 -1.35 4.65 18.42
CA MET A 13 -1.40 6.08 18.09
C MET A 13 -0.01 6.75 17.98
N GLU A 14 1.08 6.03 18.24
CA GLU A 14 2.44 6.58 18.14
C GLU A 14 2.98 6.58 16.71
N TYR A 15 2.40 5.78 15.81
CA TYR A 15 2.87 5.64 14.43
C TYR A 15 2.04 6.47 13.44
N PRO A 16 2.67 7.04 12.39
CA PRO A 16 1.93 7.71 11.33
C PRO A 16 0.97 6.74 10.63
N PRO A 17 -0.21 7.22 10.18
CA PRO A 17 -1.23 6.37 9.56
C PRO A 17 -0.71 5.63 8.32
N ASP A 18 0.12 6.29 7.51
CA ASP A 18 0.63 5.76 6.24
C ASP A 18 1.85 4.81 6.41
N THR A 19 1.98 4.18 7.59
CA THR A 19 3.11 3.28 7.92
C THR A 19 2.63 1.92 8.40
N ALA A 20 3.51 0.92 8.39
CA ALA A 20 3.24 -0.41 8.91
C ALA A 20 2.66 -0.38 10.34
N GLY A 21 3.16 0.51 11.20
CA GLY A 21 2.67 0.70 12.57
C GLY A 21 1.30 1.38 12.66
N GLY A 22 0.94 2.21 11.67
CA GLY A 22 -0.40 2.79 11.54
C GLY A 22 -1.44 1.76 11.06
N LEU A 23 -1.01 0.83 10.20
CA LEU A 23 -1.84 -0.25 9.66
C LEU A 23 -1.93 -1.48 10.56
N MET A 24 -0.98 -1.68 11.49
CA MET A 24 -0.92 -2.92 12.24
C MET A 24 -2.07 -3.06 13.24
N THR A 25 -2.44 -4.30 13.52
CA THR A 25 -3.31 -4.66 14.63
C THR A 25 -2.56 -5.50 15.66
N ASN A 26 -2.92 -5.32 16.94
CA ASN A 26 -2.42 -6.16 18.02
C ASN A 26 -3.27 -7.43 18.22
N ARG A 27 -4.27 -7.67 17.36
CA ARG A 27 -5.17 -8.83 17.43
C ARG A 27 -4.58 -10.03 16.70
N TYR A 28 -3.42 -10.48 17.15
CA TYR A 28 -2.70 -11.63 16.60
C TYR A 28 -2.49 -12.73 17.64
N VAL A 29 -2.19 -13.94 17.17
CA VAL A 29 -1.89 -15.09 18.03
C VAL A 29 -0.39 -15.35 18.02
N TRP A 30 0.21 -15.32 19.20
CA TRP A 30 1.59 -15.74 19.41
C TRP A 30 1.66 -16.97 20.33
N ILE A 31 2.63 -17.84 20.13
CA ILE A 31 2.87 -19.04 20.96
C ILE A 31 4.36 -19.19 21.30
N PRO A 32 4.72 -19.67 22.50
CA PRO A 32 6.09 -20.06 22.79
C PRO A 32 6.51 -21.28 21.97
N ARG A 33 7.78 -21.37 21.56
CA ARG A 33 8.32 -22.55 20.85
C ARG A 33 8.16 -23.88 21.59
N SER A 34 8.09 -23.86 22.92
CA SER A 34 7.98 -25.05 23.76
C SER A 34 6.57 -25.64 23.81
N PHE A 35 5.59 -25.04 23.13
CA PHE A 35 4.24 -25.56 23.09
C PHE A 35 4.14 -26.81 22.22
N THR A 36 3.25 -27.70 22.61
CA THR A 36 2.77 -28.79 21.75
C THR A 36 1.68 -28.29 20.79
N VAL A 37 1.43 -29.03 19.70
CA VAL A 37 0.32 -28.74 18.77
C VAL A 37 -1.01 -28.69 19.51
N ARG A 38 -1.24 -29.60 20.47
CA ARG A 38 -2.44 -29.60 21.32
C ARG A 38 -2.64 -28.27 22.06
N GLU A 39 -1.58 -27.75 22.68
CA GLU A 39 -1.61 -26.48 23.40
C GLU A 39 -1.82 -25.29 22.46
N ALA A 40 -1.16 -25.31 21.30
CA ALA A 40 -1.34 -24.29 20.27
C ALA A 40 -2.79 -24.24 19.75
N VAL A 41 -3.40 -25.40 19.46
CA VAL A 41 -4.80 -25.52 19.04
C VAL A 41 -5.76 -25.10 20.16
N ALA A 42 -5.46 -25.41 21.43
CA ALA A 42 -6.25 -24.92 22.55
C ALA A 42 -6.22 -23.39 22.63
N LYS A 43 -5.05 -22.76 22.43
CA LYS A 43 -4.92 -21.30 22.38
C LYS A 43 -5.65 -20.69 21.18
N LEU A 44 -5.61 -21.34 20.01
CA LEU A 44 -6.38 -20.91 18.83
C LEU A 44 -7.87 -20.77 19.17
N LYS A 45 -8.47 -21.78 19.82
CA LYS A 45 -9.91 -21.77 20.12
C LYS A 45 -10.31 -20.56 20.97
N VAL A 46 -9.47 -20.17 21.92
CA VAL A 46 -9.70 -18.98 22.75
C VAL A 46 -9.64 -17.69 21.93
N PHE A 47 -8.65 -17.57 21.03
CA PHE A 47 -8.47 -16.37 20.22
C PHE A 47 -9.44 -16.27 19.03
N ALA A 48 -9.93 -17.39 18.51
CA ALA A 48 -10.92 -17.43 17.43
C ALA A 48 -12.26 -16.81 17.86
N GLU A 49 -12.56 -16.79 19.15
CA GLU A 49 -13.71 -16.04 19.69
C GLU A 49 -13.47 -14.51 19.66
N ILE A 50 -12.20 -14.09 19.68
CA ILE A 50 -11.80 -12.69 19.75
C ILE A 50 -11.65 -12.08 18.35
N THR A 51 -11.09 -12.79 17.38
CA THR A 51 -10.85 -12.27 16.03
C THR A 51 -11.10 -13.33 14.95
N LYS A 52 -11.65 -12.89 13.81
CA LYS A 52 -11.97 -13.75 12.66
C LYS A 52 -10.81 -13.95 11.69
N HIS A 53 -9.74 -13.15 11.82
CA HIS A 53 -8.64 -13.08 10.85
C HIS A 53 -7.36 -13.70 11.43
N ILE A 54 -7.39 -15.01 11.70
CA ILE A 54 -6.23 -15.76 12.21
C ILE A 54 -5.67 -16.62 11.07
N TYR A 55 -4.65 -16.12 10.39
CA TYR A 55 -3.97 -16.84 9.31
C TYR A 55 -2.72 -17.59 9.80
N TYR A 56 -1.92 -16.93 10.64
CA TYR A 56 -0.64 -17.44 11.14
C TYR A 56 -0.57 -17.40 12.66
N PHE A 57 0.20 -18.34 13.21
CA PHE A 57 0.65 -18.37 14.59
C PHE A 57 2.10 -17.95 14.63
N TYR A 58 2.38 -16.83 15.28
CA TYR A 58 3.74 -16.35 15.42
C TYR A 58 4.42 -17.03 16.60
N VAL A 59 5.58 -17.63 16.37
CA VAL A 59 6.35 -18.31 17.41
C VAL A 59 7.35 -17.33 17.98
N VAL A 60 7.34 -17.20 19.30
CA VAL A 60 8.22 -16.29 20.03
C VAL A 60 9.13 -17.02 21.01
N ASP A 61 10.28 -16.43 21.30
CA ASP A 61 11.19 -16.90 22.34
C ASP A 61 10.79 -16.40 23.75
N LYS A 62 11.68 -16.59 24.73
CA LYS A 62 11.46 -16.18 26.13
C LYS A 62 11.42 -14.65 26.30
N ASP A 63 12.08 -13.92 25.41
CA ASP A 63 12.18 -12.46 25.42
C ASP A 63 11.12 -11.82 24.50
N ARG A 64 10.18 -12.61 23.96
CA ARG A 64 9.14 -12.22 22.98
C ARG A 64 9.67 -11.84 21.60
N ARG A 65 10.88 -12.27 21.24
CA ARG A 65 11.39 -12.10 19.88
C ARG A 65 10.71 -13.07 18.94
N LEU A 66 10.40 -12.59 17.74
CA LEU A 66 9.85 -13.41 16.67
C LEU A 66 10.91 -14.38 16.14
N ILE A 67 10.65 -15.68 16.25
CA ILE A 67 11.60 -16.74 15.84
C ILE A 67 11.04 -17.69 14.77
N GLY A 68 9.74 -17.62 14.51
CA GLY A 68 9.11 -18.46 13.49
C GLY A 68 7.63 -18.16 13.31
N PHE A 69 7.01 -18.87 12.37
CA PHE A 69 5.56 -18.89 12.24
C PHE A 69 5.06 -20.28 11.84
N LEU A 70 3.77 -20.51 12.06
CA LEU A 70 3.03 -21.68 11.63
C LEU A 70 1.72 -21.25 10.97
N SER A 71 1.29 -21.96 9.93
CA SER A 71 -0.06 -21.80 9.41
C SER A 71 -1.03 -22.67 10.21
N HIS A 72 -2.31 -22.30 10.20
CA HIS A 72 -3.37 -23.16 10.73
C HIS A 72 -3.44 -24.54 10.05
N ARG A 73 -2.95 -24.68 8.81
CA ARG A 73 -2.93 -25.93 8.05
C ARG A 73 -1.90 -26.89 8.63
N ASP A 74 -0.73 -26.36 9.02
CA ASP A 74 0.34 -27.16 9.63
C ASP A 74 -0.15 -27.79 10.94
N LEU A 75 -0.85 -27.01 11.78
CA LEU A 75 -1.42 -27.52 13.04
C LEU A 75 -2.52 -28.59 12.84
N VAL A 76 -3.25 -28.54 11.72
CA VAL A 76 -4.29 -29.54 11.41
C VAL A 76 -3.69 -30.85 10.92
N LEU A 77 -2.52 -30.81 10.28
CA LEU A 77 -1.85 -31.97 9.71
C LEU A 77 -0.88 -32.66 10.69
N ALA A 78 -0.41 -31.94 11.72
CA ALA A 78 0.54 -32.45 12.71
C ALA A 78 -0.11 -33.29 13.81
N ASP A 79 0.69 -34.12 14.48
CA ASP A 79 0.23 -34.89 15.62
C ASP A 79 0.11 -34.01 16.87
N SER A 80 -0.84 -34.33 17.74
CA SER A 80 -1.16 -33.48 18.90
C SER A 80 0.00 -33.29 19.88
N ASP A 81 0.93 -34.23 19.93
CA ASP A 81 2.05 -34.25 20.86
C ASP A 81 3.36 -33.74 20.22
N ASP A 82 3.33 -33.35 18.94
CA ASP A 82 4.46 -32.71 18.27
C ASP A 82 4.75 -31.33 18.86
N LEU A 83 6.02 -30.94 18.88
CA LEU A 83 6.45 -29.63 19.33
C LEU A 83 6.36 -28.59 18.21
N VAL A 84 5.91 -27.39 18.58
CA VAL A 84 5.85 -26.22 17.69
C VAL A 84 7.23 -25.87 17.12
N GLU A 85 8.29 -26.00 17.92
CA GLU A 85 9.67 -25.73 17.50
C GLU A 85 10.11 -26.59 16.30
N ASP A 86 9.62 -27.82 16.19
CA ASP A 86 9.99 -28.76 15.14
C ASP A 86 9.20 -28.52 13.83
N LEU A 87 8.02 -27.91 13.95
CA LEU A 87 7.11 -27.66 12.83
C LEU A 87 7.25 -26.25 12.25
N MET A 88 7.76 -25.29 13.02
CA MET A 88 7.74 -23.88 12.64
C MET A 88 8.65 -23.55 11.46
N TYR A 89 8.20 -22.60 10.64
CA TYR A 89 9.04 -21.97 9.62
C TYR A 89 9.85 -20.84 10.26
N GLN A 90 11.18 -20.99 10.29
CA GLN A 90 12.09 -20.02 10.93
C GLN A 90 12.34 -18.76 10.09
N ARG A 91 12.18 -18.85 8.76
CA ARG A 91 12.39 -17.70 7.85
C ARG A 91 11.11 -16.88 7.77
N VAL A 92 10.92 -16.00 8.76
CA VAL A 92 9.80 -15.06 8.80
C VAL A 92 10.18 -13.78 8.07
N ILE A 93 9.31 -13.31 7.18
CA ILE A 93 9.43 -11.99 6.57
C ILE A 93 8.70 -11.02 7.49
N SER A 94 9.44 -10.14 8.17
CA SER A 94 8.90 -9.10 9.05
C SER A 94 9.18 -7.71 8.50
N VAL A 95 8.44 -6.71 8.99
CA VAL A 95 8.63 -5.30 8.64
C VAL A 95 8.79 -4.43 9.89
N PRO A 96 9.58 -3.35 9.83
CA PRO A 96 9.64 -2.38 10.91
C PRO A 96 8.39 -1.49 10.92
N PRO A 97 7.99 -0.92 12.08
CA PRO A 97 6.75 -0.16 12.20
C PRO A 97 6.76 1.15 11.40
N HIS A 98 7.94 1.70 11.09
CA HIS A 98 8.07 2.93 10.31
C HIS A 98 8.17 2.71 8.80
N MET A 99 8.04 1.47 8.32
CA MET A 99 8.04 1.18 6.89
C MET A 99 6.80 1.81 6.24
N ASP A 100 6.99 2.43 5.07
CA ASP A 100 5.91 3.03 4.28
C ASP A 100 4.90 1.97 3.81
N GLN A 101 3.62 2.33 3.80
CA GLN A 101 2.54 1.42 3.42
C GLN A 101 2.65 0.86 2.00
N GLU A 102 3.17 1.62 1.03
CA GLU A 102 3.38 1.17 -0.35
C GLU A 102 4.45 0.06 -0.40
N GLU A 103 5.49 0.19 0.43
CA GLU A 103 6.53 -0.83 0.56
C GLU A 103 6.01 -2.10 1.24
N VAL A 104 5.17 -1.96 2.27
CA VAL A 104 4.48 -3.09 2.89
C VAL A 104 3.61 -3.80 1.85
N ALA A 105 2.81 -3.06 1.08
CA ALA A 105 1.96 -3.63 0.03
C ALA A 105 2.77 -4.40 -1.03
N SER A 106 3.93 -3.87 -1.40
CA SER A 106 4.87 -4.53 -2.31
C SER A 106 5.37 -5.88 -1.75
N ILE A 107 5.61 -5.97 -0.44
CA ILE A 107 6.04 -7.22 0.22
C ILE A 107 4.91 -8.26 0.17
N PHE A 108 3.67 -7.86 0.44
CA PHE A 108 2.50 -8.75 0.34
C PHE A 108 2.34 -9.31 -1.07
N GLN A 109 2.41 -8.47 -2.11
CA GLN A 109 2.33 -8.91 -3.50
C GLN A 109 3.50 -9.84 -3.88
N LYS A 110 4.72 -9.53 -3.44
CA LYS A 110 5.91 -10.27 -3.84
C LYS A 110 5.97 -11.69 -3.28
N TYR A 111 5.46 -11.86 -2.06
CA TYR A 111 5.58 -13.11 -1.31
C TYR A 111 4.24 -13.83 -1.10
N ASP A 112 3.16 -13.35 -1.71
CA ASP A 112 1.81 -13.91 -1.61
C ASP A 112 1.36 -14.14 -0.16
N LEU A 113 1.66 -13.16 0.72
CA LEU A 113 1.44 -13.28 2.17
C LEU A 113 0.01 -12.89 2.55
N LEU A 114 -0.57 -13.60 3.51
CA LEU A 114 -1.87 -13.26 4.10
C LEU A 114 -1.75 -12.31 5.30
N SER A 115 -0.57 -12.28 5.93
CA SER A 115 -0.24 -11.41 7.05
C SER A 115 1.28 -11.29 7.17
N VAL A 116 1.74 -10.14 7.68
CA VAL A 116 3.15 -9.85 7.94
C VAL A 116 3.29 -9.34 9.38
N PRO A 117 4.22 -9.90 10.18
CA PRO A 117 4.51 -9.40 11.51
C PRO A 117 5.29 -8.09 11.45
N VAL A 118 4.89 -7.16 12.30
CA VAL A 118 5.61 -5.91 12.58
C VAL A 118 6.48 -6.12 13.79
N VAL A 119 7.78 -5.86 13.66
CA VAL A 119 8.77 -6.04 14.73
C VAL A 119 9.48 -4.73 15.07
N ASP A 120 9.79 -4.55 16.35
CA ASP A 120 10.60 -3.42 16.81
C ASP A 120 12.11 -3.60 16.47
N GLU A 121 12.94 -2.63 16.85
CA GLU A 121 14.38 -2.69 16.62
C GLU A 121 15.10 -3.84 17.34
N GLN A 122 14.46 -4.50 18.30
CA GLN A 122 14.99 -5.63 19.07
C GLN A 122 14.36 -6.98 18.66
N ASP A 123 13.66 -7.02 17.52
CA ASP A 123 12.92 -8.14 16.96
C ASP A 123 11.71 -8.61 17.80
N HIS A 124 11.21 -7.78 18.72
CA HIS A 124 9.98 -8.11 19.44
C HIS A 124 8.77 -7.91 18.54
N LEU A 125 7.84 -8.86 18.61
CA LEU A 125 6.60 -8.80 17.88
C LEU A 125 5.69 -7.70 18.44
N ALA A 126 5.56 -6.59 17.71
CA ALA A 126 4.72 -5.45 18.09
C ALA A 126 3.28 -5.63 17.59
N GLY A 127 3.11 -6.08 16.36
CA GLY A 127 1.81 -6.17 15.69
C GLY A 127 1.84 -7.06 14.46
N ILE A 128 0.71 -7.09 13.74
CA ILE A 128 0.63 -7.72 12.42
C ILE A 128 -0.11 -6.79 11.46
N VAL A 129 0.28 -6.81 10.20
CA VAL A 129 -0.50 -6.26 9.10
C VAL A 129 -1.21 -7.42 8.40
N THR A 130 -2.43 -7.19 7.91
CA THR A 130 -3.23 -8.20 7.21
C THR A 130 -3.37 -7.85 5.73
N VAL A 131 -3.65 -8.86 4.90
CA VAL A 131 -3.83 -8.65 3.46
C VAL A 131 -5.06 -7.80 3.14
N ASP A 132 -6.10 -7.86 3.95
CA ASP A 132 -7.29 -7.03 3.79
C ASP A 132 -6.96 -5.53 3.94
N ASP A 133 -6.23 -5.15 4.99
CA ASP A 133 -5.79 -3.76 5.17
C ASP A 133 -4.87 -3.31 4.01
N VAL A 134 -4.01 -4.19 3.51
CA VAL A 134 -3.10 -3.91 2.39
C VAL A 134 -3.85 -3.74 1.07
N ILE A 135 -4.96 -4.45 0.86
CA ILE A 135 -5.79 -4.26 -0.33
C ILE A 135 -6.38 -2.85 -0.36
N ASP A 136 -6.82 -2.33 0.78
CA ASP A 136 -7.34 -0.98 0.89
C ASP A 136 -6.23 0.05 0.60
N VAL A 137 -5.02 -0.14 1.14
CA VAL A 137 -3.84 0.68 0.83
C VAL A 137 -3.53 0.71 -0.66
N MET A 138 -3.54 -0.45 -1.34
CA MET A 138 -3.26 -0.50 -2.79
C MET A 138 -4.27 0.32 -3.61
N ILE A 139 -5.54 0.35 -3.19
CA ILE A 139 -6.59 1.15 -3.83
C ILE A 139 -6.35 2.63 -3.56
N GLU A 140 -6.02 2.98 -2.31
CA GLU A 140 -5.74 4.36 -1.90
C GLU A 140 -4.54 4.94 -2.65
N GLU A 141 -3.41 4.23 -2.70
CA GLU A 141 -2.22 4.64 -3.44
C GLU A 141 -2.48 4.80 -4.94
N THR A 142 -3.24 3.87 -5.53
CA THR A 142 -3.65 3.98 -6.95
C THR A 142 -4.48 5.23 -7.20
N ASN A 143 -5.40 5.55 -6.28
CA ASN A 143 -6.25 6.74 -6.40
C ASN A 143 -5.45 8.03 -6.15
N GLU A 144 -4.51 8.01 -5.22
CA GLU A 144 -3.57 9.10 -4.98
C GLU A 144 -2.75 9.40 -6.24
N ASP A 145 -2.20 8.37 -6.87
CA ASP A 145 -1.41 8.52 -8.10
C ASP A 145 -2.25 9.06 -9.25
N ILE A 146 -3.47 8.53 -9.46
CA ILE A 146 -4.42 9.11 -10.43
C ILE A 146 -4.72 10.58 -10.10
N GLY A 147 -4.90 10.91 -8.83
CA GLY A 147 -5.11 12.27 -8.34
C GLY A 147 -3.94 13.20 -8.65
N LYS A 148 -2.70 12.74 -8.48
CA LYS A 148 -1.48 13.45 -8.88
C LYS A 148 -1.44 13.65 -10.41
N PHE A 149 -1.71 12.61 -11.19
CA PHE A 149 -1.76 12.67 -12.66
C PHE A 149 -2.81 13.66 -13.18
N ALA A 150 -3.98 13.73 -12.54
CA ALA A 150 -5.08 14.61 -12.91
C ALA A 150 -4.88 16.07 -12.43
N ALA A 151 -3.73 16.41 -11.84
CA ALA A 151 -3.48 17.69 -11.17
C ALA A 151 -4.56 18.04 -10.13
N SER A 152 -5.13 17.00 -9.52
CA SER A 152 -6.17 17.06 -8.49
C SER A 152 -5.52 17.11 -7.09
N GLY A 153 -4.31 16.57 -6.94
CA GLY A 153 -3.55 16.55 -5.68
C GLY A 153 -3.96 15.43 -4.73
N LYS A 154 -3.20 15.28 -3.63
CA LYS A 154 -3.17 14.15 -2.68
C LYS A 154 -4.50 13.78 -2.00
N ASP A 155 -5.50 14.65 -2.03
CA ASP A 155 -6.59 14.63 -1.05
C ASP A 155 -7.98 14.84 -1.67
N ILE A 156 -8.20 14.51 -2.95
CA ILE A 156 -9.54 14.63 -3.54
C ILE A 156 -10.22 13.26 -3.52
N ASP A 157 -10.70 12.91 -2.34
CA ASP A 157 -11.59 11.77 -2.13
C ASP A 157 -13.06 12.16 -2.40
N PHE A 158 -13.96 11.19 -2.55
CA PHE A 158 -15.41 11.35 -2.73
C PHE A 158 -16.06 12.19 -1.62
N HIS A 159 -15.44 12.24 -0.43
CA HIS A 159 -15.91 13.02 0.71
C HIS A 159 -15.45 14.49 0.70
N THR A 160 -14.63 14.90 -0.27
CA THR A 160 -14.12 16.27 -0.36
C THR A 160 -15.21 17.22 -0.86
N SER A 161 -15.46 18.31 -0.10
CA SER A 161 -16.37 19.37 -0.54
C SER A 161 -15.96 19.97 -1.89
N SER A 162 -16.94 20.21 -2.77
CA SER A 162 -16.74 20.78 -4.12
C SER A 162 -15.92 22.07 -4.10
N PHE A 163 -16.07 22.90 -3.06
CA PHE A 163 -15.33 24.15 -2.94
C PHE A 163 -13.85 23.93 -2.62
N SER A 164 -13.53 22.96 -1.76
CA SER A 164 -12.15 22.58 -1.43
C SER A 164 -11.42 21.99 -2.64
N ALA A 165 -12.10 21.14 -3.41
CA ALA A 165 -11.58 20.59 -4.65
C ALA A 165 -11.28 21.68 -5.69
N ALA A 166 -12.21 22.64 -5.88
CA ALA A 166 -12.01 23.77 -6.78
C ALA A 166 -10.80 24.62 -6.37
N LYS A 167 -10.65 24.92 -5.07
CA LYS A 167 -9.53 25.71 -4.54
C LYS A 167 -8.18 25.02 -4.74
N ARG A 168 -8.11 23.70 -4.62
CA ARG A 168 -6.89 22.92 -4.87
C ARG A 168 -6.50 22.91 -6.35
N ARG A 169 -7.46 22.99 -7.27
CA ARG A 169 -7.21 23.04 -8.72
C ARG A 169 -6.90 24.45 -9.24
N LEU A 170 -7.29 25.50 -8.52
CA LEU A 170 -7.09 26.90 -8.93
C LEU A 170 -5.65 27.23 -9.36
N PRO A 171 -4.60 26.85 -8.61
CA PRO A 171 -3.22 27.17 -9.00
C PRO A 171 -2.87 26.61 -10.39
N TRP A 172 -3.26 25.36 -10.65
CA TRP A 172 -3.00 24.72 -11.94
C TRP A 172 -3.81 25.34 -13.08
N ILE A 173 -5.09 25.65 -12.84
CA ILE A 173 -5.96 26.31 -13.83
C ILE A 173 -5.44 27.71 -14.16
N ILE A 174 -5.02 28.49 -13.17
CA ILE A 174 -4.46 29.82 -13.36
C ILE A 174 -3.17 29.74 -14.19
N LEU A 175 -2.28 28.82 -13.86
CA LEU A 175 -1.04 28.60 -14.64
C LEU A 175 -1.34 28.26 -16.10
N LEU A 176 -2.28 27.33 -16.35
CA LEU A 176 -2.71 26.96 -17.70
C LEU A 176 -3.37 28.13 -18.44
N LEU A 177 -4.11 28.97 -17.73
CA LEU A 177 -4.74 30.17 -18.31
C LEU A 177 -3.69 31.17 -18.78
N PHE A 178 -2.62 31.41 -18.00
CA PHE A 178 -1.51 32.26 -18.43
C PHE A 178 -0.76 31.68 -19.64
N LEU A 179 -0.51 30.37 -19.67
CA LEU A 179 0.05 29.68 -20.83
C LEU A 179 -0.87 29.81 -22.06
N GLY A 180 -2.18 29.71 -21.85
CA GLY A 180 -3.20 29.94 -22.89
C GLY A 180 -3.15 31.37 -23.43
N MET A 181 -3.02 32.38 -22.55
CA MET A 181 -2.86 33.77 -22.94
C MET A 181 -1.59 34.00 -23.75
N LEU A 182 -0.46 33.41 -23.36
CA LEU A 182 0.79 33.45 -24.14
C LEU A 182 0.58 32.89 -25.55
N SER A 183 -0.12 31.76 -25.66
CA SER A 183 -0.47 31.19 -26.97
C SER A 183 -1.35 32.13 -27.80
N GLY A 184 -2.31 32.81 -27.18
CA GLY A 184 -3.15 33.82 -27.83
C GLY A 184 -2.35 35.00 -28.35
N SER A 185 -1.38 35.49 -27.56
CA SER A 185 -0.47 36.56 -27.97
C SER A 185 0.36 36.18 -29.19
N ILE A 186 0.84 34.92 -29.27
CA ILE A 186 1.55 34.42 -30.46
C ILE A 186 0.63 34.43 -31.68
N ILE A 187 -0.64 34.02 -31.55
CA ILE A 187 -1.60 34.05 -32.67
C ILE A 187 -1.83 35.49 -33.16
N SER A 188 -1.98 36.44 -32.24
CA SER A 188 -2.15 37.87 -32.57
C SER A 188 -0.95 38.42 -33.35
N PHE A 189 0.28 37.99 -33.05
CA PHE A 189 1.46 38.36 -33.84
C PHE A 189 1.35 37.94 -35.33
N PHE A 190 0.64 36.86 -35.63
CA PHE A 190 0.43 36.36 -37.00
C PHE A 190 -0.87 36.84 -37.66
N GLU A 191 -1.60 37.79 -37.07
CA GLU A 191 -2.89 38.26 -37.55
C GLU A 191 -2.85 38.75 -39.00
N GLY A 192 -1.80 39.49 -39.39
CA GLY A 192 -1.62 39.96 -40.77
C GLY A 192 -1.43 38.84 -41.79
N THR A 193 -0.98 37.65 -41.36
CA THR A 193 -0.88 36.45 -42.22
C THR A 193 -2.22 35.74 -42.32
N LEU A 194 -2.95 35.64 -41.21
CA LEU A 194 -4.31 35.10 -41.17
C LEU A 194 -5.29 35.85 -42.06
N GLN A 195 -5.18 37.18 -42.14
CA GLN A 195 -6.01 37.99 -43.03
C GLN A 195 -5.77 37.67 -44.52
N LYS A 196 -4.55 37.29 -44.90
CA LYS A 196 -4.22 36.90 -46.29
C LYS A 196 -4.73 35.51 -46.64
N ALA A 197 -4.87 34.62 -45.66
CA ALA A 197 -5.27 33.24 -45.86
C ALA A 197 -6.10 32.73 -44.67
N VAL A 198 -7.37 33.15 -44.64
CA VAL A 198 -8.32 32.81 -43.57
C VAL A 198 -8.46 31.30 -43.37
N ALA A 199 -8.28 30.50 -44.43
CA ALA A 199 -8.34 29.05 -44.39
C ALA A 199 -7.38 28.40 -43.37
N LEU A 200 -6.25 29.04 -43.04
CA LEU A 200 -5.32 28.56 -42.00
C LEU A 200 -5.99 28.46 -40.62
N SER A 201 -6.98 29.32 -40.32
CA SER A 201 -7.70 29.25 -39.04
C SER A 201 -8.48 27.95 -38.86
N PHE A 202 -8.96 27.33 -39.95
CA PHE A 202 -9.67 26.04 -39.88
C PHE A 202 -8.77 24.87 -39.45
N PHE A 203 -7.45 24.99 -39.68
CA PHE A 203 -6.47 23.99 -39.23
C PHE A 203 -6.08 24.17 -37.76
N MET A 204 -6.30 25.35 -37.16
CA MET A 204 -5.91 25.61 -35.76
C MET A 204 -6.59 24.66 -34.76
N PRO A 205 -7.92 24.43 -34.77
CA PRO A 205 -8.56 23.48 -33.86
C PRO A 205 -8.05 22.05 -34.05
N MET A 206 -7.80 21.65 -35.30
CA MET A 206 -7.29 20.31 -35.62
C MET A 206 -5.87 20.10 -35.07
N ILE A 207 -4.96 21.06 -35.28
CA ILE A 207 -3.59 21.02 -34.74
C ILE A 207 -3.60 21.09 -33.20
N ALA A 208 -4.49 21.91 -32.62
CA ALA A 208 -4.66 21.97 -31.17
C ALA A 208 -5.17 20.64 -30.59
N GLY A 209 -6.08 19.95 -31.28
CA GLY A 209 -6.57 18.62 -30.88
C GLY A 209 -5.50 17.53 -30.94
N MET A 210 -4.52 17.64 -31.84
CA MET A 210 -3.39 16.71 -31.91
C MET A 210 -2.47 16.78 -30.67
N ARG A 211 -2.60 17.81 -29.80
CA ARG A 211 -1.84 17.91 -28.53
C ARG A 211 -2.07 16.75 -27.56
N VAL A 212 -3.10 15.93 -27.77
CA VAL A 212 -3.36 14.71 -27.00
C VAL A 212 -2.28 13.64 -27.24
N ILE A 213 -1.63 13.63 -28.40
CA ILE A 213 -0.62 12.62 -28.76
C ILE A 213 0.61 12.67 -27.81
N PRO A 214 1.25 13.83 -27.55
CA PRO A 214 2.28 13.95 -26.53
C PRO A 214 1.84 13.47 -25.14
N ALA A 215 0.58 13.74 -24.75
CA ALA A 215 0.06 13.33 -23.45
C ALA A 215 -0.05 11.80 -23.32
N HIS A 216 -0.51 11.12 -24.37
CA HIS A 216 -0.52 9.65 -24.42
C HIS A 216 0.90 9.07 -24.37
N SER A 217 1.85 9.67 -25.09
CA SER A 217 3.25 9.24 -25.07
C SER A 217 3.87 9.39 -23.68
N LEU A 218 3.57 10.50 -22.98
CA LEU A 218 4.05 10.73 -21.62
C LEU A 218 3.42 9.73 -20.64
N SER A 219 2.11 9.50 -20.75
CA SER A 219 1.41 8.51 -19.93
C SER A 219 2.01 7.12 -20.08
N LEU A 220 2.22 6.64 -21.32
CA LEU A 220 2.87 5.35 -21.59
C LEU A 220 4.29 5.28 -21.02
N SER A 221 5.07 6.37 -21.14
CA SER A 221 6.42 6.41 -20.58
C SER A 221 6.41 6.34 -19.06
N LEU A 222 5.49 7.04 -18.39
CA LEU A 222 5.37 7.04 -16.94
C LEU A 222 4.86 5.69 -16.43
N SER A 223 3.86 5.09 -17.08
CA SER A 223 3.43 3.72 -16.80
C SER A 223 4.56 2.72 -17.01
N GLY A 224 5.38 2.88 -18.05
CA GLY A 224 6.55 2.05 -18.29
C GLY A 224 7.63 2.19 -17.21
N VAL A 225 7.86 3.40 -16.70
CA VAL A 225 8.77 3.64 -15.57
C VAL A 225 8.24 2.99 -14.30
N TRP A 226 6.95 3.17 -13.99
CA TRP A 226 6.29 2.59 -12.83
C TRP A 226 6.34 1.05 -12.85
N LEU A 227 6.02 0.45 -13.99
CA LEU A 227 6.14 -1.01 -14.18
C LEU A 227 7.60 -1.47 -14.03
N ARG A 228 8.57 -0.72 -14.54
CA ARG A 228 9.98 -1.07 -14.43
C ARG A 228 10.51 -0.97 -13.00
N THR A 229 10.08 0.02 -12.22
CA THR A 229 10.48 0.16 -10.81
C THR A 229 9.90 -0.97 -9.96
N ASN A 230 8.64 -1.34 -10.20
CA ASN A 230 7.98 -2.39 -9.43
C ASN A 230 8.44 -3.80 -9.84
N LEU A 231 8.57 -4.09 -11.15
CA LEU A 231 9.03 -5.40 -11.64
C LEU A 231 10.52 -5.66 -11.40
N LYS A 232 11.37 -4.64 -11.28
CA LYS A 232 12.81 -4.86 -10.97
C LYS A 232 13.02 -5.29 -9.50
N LYS A 233 12.02 -5.11 -8.63
CA LYS A 233 11.99 -5.63 -7.25
C LYS A 233 11.70 -7.14 -7.21
N ASP A 234 11.20 -7.73 -8.31
CA ASP A 234 10.80 -9.14 -8.45
C ASP A 234 11.93 -10.12 -8.85
N SER A 235 13.16 -9.64 -9.07
CA SER A 235 14.27 -10.51 -9.51
C SER A 235 14.99 -11.26 -8.38
N LEU A 236 14.37 -11.42 -7.20
CA LEU A 236 14.89 -12.24 -6.10
C LEU A 236 13.97 -13.45 -5.90
N PRO A 237 14.54 -14.65 -5.67
CA PRO A 237 13.81 -15.91 -5.74
C PRO A 237 12.64 -15.95 -4.76
N ARG A 238 11.47 -16.39 -5.25
CA ARG A 238 10.28 -16.66 -4.42
C ARG A 238 10.59 -17.87 -3.52
N PRO A 239 10.54 -17.74 -2.18
CA PRO A 239 10.86 -18.86 -1.29
C PRO A 239 9.75 -19.91 -1.19
N PHE A 240 8.56 -19.67 -1.76
CA PHE A 240 7.41 -20.58 -1.69
C PHE A 240 6.84 -20.88 -3.09
N SER A 241 7.61 -21.58 -3.91
CA SER A 241 7.03 -22.36 -5.02
C SER A 241 6.55 -23.68 -4.44
N VAL A 242 5.25 -23.76 -4.15
CA VAL A 242 4.56 -25.00 -3.78
C VAL A 242 4.66 -25.97 -4.98
N ASN A 243 5.21 -27.17 -4.74
CA ASN A 243 4.95 -28.36 -5.55
C ASN A 243 3.65 -29.00 -5.07
#